data_AF-A0A8J7P887-F1
#
_entry.id   AF-A0A8J7P887-F1
#
_cell.length_a   1.000
_cell.length_b   1.000
_cell.length_c   1.000
_cell.angle_alpha   90.00
_cell.angle_beta   90.00
_cell.angle_gamma   90.00
#
_symmetry.space_group_name_H-M   'P 1'
#
loop_
_entity.id
_entity.type
_entity.pdbx_description
1 polymer ?
#
loop_
_entity_poly.entity_id
_entity_poly.type
_entity_poly.pdbx_seq_one_letter_code
_entity_poly.pdbx_strand_id
1 'polypeptide(L)'
;MTEPGASDAVAPNAPSESFGLAFLDYLKTLPWCKQENGSLVAVHKLTSEVIEAVREHEIKVYPGGMNVKLPRSVLMGLQKQCDDEQPLPAVLVYKHDVVEIWFRRAKSEGFPFDTWSDPSALAIEREKCSVPGGSLGANFAAVYNELLGKANVCPAMMPPY
;
A
#
# COMPACT_ATOMS: atom_id res chain seq x y z
N MET A 1 6.30 48.61 -16.20
CA MET A 1 5.34 47.50 -16.30
C MET A 1 6.08 46.31 -16.87
N THR A 2 6.51 45.39 -16.01
CA THR A 2 6.95 44.05 -16.41
C THR A 2 6.85 43.15 -15.18
N GLU A 3 5.77 42.37 -15.10
CA GLU A 3 5.73 41.19 -14.24
C GLU A 3 6.51 40.06 -14.92
N PRO A 4 7.25 39.23 -14.19
CA PRO A 4 7.51 37.88 -14.59
C PRO A 4 6.67 36.94 -13.71
N GLY A 5 5.60 36.41 -14.29
CA GLY A 5 5.05 35.15 -13.84
C GLY A 5 6.08 34.05 -14.06
N ALA A 6 6.49 33.41 -12.97
CA ALA A 6 7.11 32.11 -13.00
C ALA A 6 6.14 31.16 -12.30
N SER A 7 5.43 30.37 -13.09
CA SER A 7 4.73 29.20 -12.59
C SER A 7 5.77 28.25 -12.00
N ASP A 8 5.84 28.20 -10.67
CA ASP A 8 6.43 27.07 -9.95
C ASP A 8 5.56 25.84 -10.22
N ALA A 9 5.88 25.15 -11.30
CA ALA A 9 5.46 23.77 -11.49
C ALA A 9 6.12 22.95 -10.39
N VAL A 10 5.38 22.70 -9.31
CA VAL A 10 5.75 21.79 -8.24
C VAL A 10 6.09 20.45 -8.88
N ALA A 11 7.38 20.13 -8.96
CA ALA A 11 7.86 18.81 -9.35
C ALA A 11 7.16 17.76 -8.48
N PRO A 12 6.77 16.59 -9.03
CA PRO A 12 6.18 15.53 -8.23
C PRO A 12 7.16 15.18 -7.11
N ASN A 13 6.72 15.33 -5.86
CA ASN A 13 7.52 15.05 -4.66
C ASN A 13 8.31 13.76 -4.87
N ALA A 14 9.63 13.86 -5.04
CA ALA A 14 10.49 12.70 -4.93
C ALA A 14 10.30 12.18 -3.49
N PRO A 15 9.94 10.90 -3.29
CA PRO A 15 9.79 10.35 -1.96
C PRO A 15 11.10 10.58 -1.19
N SER A 16 10.99 11.07 0.05
CA SER A 16 12.17 11.36 0.86
C SER A 16 12.99 10.08 1.06
N GLU A 17 14.31 10.16 0.99
CA GLU A 17 15.18 8.99 1.25
C GLU A 17 14.93 8.40 2.65
N SER A 18 14.49 9.23 3.61
CA SER A 18 14.08 8.79 4.95
C SER A 18 12.84 7.89 4.95
N PHE A 19 11.88 8.15 4.07
CA PHE A 19 10.68 7.31 3.93
C PHE A 19 11.05 5.90 3.45
N GLY A 20 11.87 5.79 2.41
CA GLY A 20 12.20 4.50 1.79
C GLY A 20 12.83 3.51 2.77
N LEU A 21 13.78 3.98 3.59
CA LEU A 21 14.42 3.15 4.62
C LEU A 21 13.45 2.75 5.73
N ALA A 22 12.68 3.71 6.27
CA ALA A 22 11.72 3.44 7.34
C ALA A 22 10.63 2.44 6.90
N PHE A 23 10.12 2.61 5.67
CA PHE A 23 9.10 1.71 5.13
C PHE A 23 9.69 0.31 4.86
N LEU A 24 10.91 0.20 4.34
CA LEU A 24 11.58 -1.10 4.19
C LEU A 24 11.78 -1.83 5.52
N ASP A 25 12.19 -1.12 6.56
CA ASP A 25 12.35 -1.71 7.89
C ASP A 25 11.00 -2.16 8.46
N TYR A 26 9.94 -1.37 8.26
CA TYR A 26 8.58 -1.79 8.58
C TYR A 26 8.17 -3.07 7.82
N LEU A 27 8.43 -3.16 6.52
CA LEU A 27 8.08 -4.35 5.72
C LEU A 27 8.72 -5.63 6.28
N LYS A 28 9.92 -5.57 6.85
CA LYS A 28 10.58 -6.73 7.47
C LYS A 28 9.86 -7.27 8.71
N THR A 29 9.03 -6.46 9.36
CA THR A 29 8.29 -6.85 10.58
C THR A 29 7.01 -7.61 10.28
N LEU A 30 6.55 -7.61 9.03
CA LEU A 30 5.24 -8.14 8.67
C LEU A 30 5.24 -9.67 8.58
N PRO A 31 4.10 -10.31 8.92
CA PRO A 31 3.95 -11.77 8.86
C PRO A 31 3.67 -12.24 7.43
N TRP A 32 4.70 -12.22 6.59
CA TRP A 32 4.57 -12.61 5.19
C TRP A 32 4.26 -14.09 5.00
N CYS A 33 3.36 -14.37 4.06
CA CYS A 33 3.26 -15.66 3.41
C CYS A 33 3.65 -15.52 1.93
N LYS A 34 4.06 -16.61 1.29
CA LYS A 34 4.42 -16.65 -0.14
C LYS A 34 3.39 -17.39 -0.97
N GLN A 35 3.11 -16.86 -2.15
CA GLN A 35 2.31 -17.50 -3.17
C GLN A 35 3.19 -18.23 -4.19
N GLU A 36 2.60 -19.14 -4.98
CA GLU A 36 3.34 -19.95 -5.96
C GLU A 36 4.04 -19.11 -7.04
N ASN A 37 3.50 -17.93 -7.36
CA ASN A 37 4.07 -16.98 -8.31
C ASN A 37 5.25 -16.17 -7.74
N GLY A 38 5.62 -16.38 -6.48
CA GLY A 38 6.68 -15.66 -5.78
C GLY A 38 6.22 -14.38 -5.07
N SER A 39 4.98 -13.92 -5.25
CA SER A 39 4.43 -12.80 -4.49
C SER A 39 4.42 -13.12 -3.00
N LEU A 40 4.87 -12.17 -2.18
CA LEU A 40 4.67 -12.20 -0.74
C LEU A 40 3.40 -11.43 -0.40
N VAL A 41 2.56 -11.98 0.48
CA VAL A 41 1.32 -11.33 0.92
C VAL A 41 1.28 -11.27 2.44
N ALA A 42 0.90 -10.11 2.97
CA ALA A 42 0.64 -9.92 4.39
C ALA A 42 -0.71 -9.21 4.56
N VAL A 43 -1.57 -9.75 5.43
CA VAL A 43 -2.76 -9.04 5.91
C VAL A 43 -2.37 -8.34 7.20
N HIS A 44 -2.54 -7.02 7.22
CA HIS A 44 -2.20 -6.20 8.37
C HIS A 44 -3.20 -5.04 8.49
N LYS A 45 -2.91 -4.09 9.39
CA LYS A 45 -3.67 -2.85 9.53
C LYS A 45 -2.92 -1.68 8.86
N LEU A 46 -3.65 -0.64 8.45
CA LEU A 46 -3.07 0.62 8.00
C LEU A 46 -2.38 1.32 9.17
N THR A 47 -1.08 1.10 9.30
CA THR A 47 -0.23 1.83 10.26
C THR A 47 0.19 3.18 9.69
N SER A 48 0.80 4.03 10.51
CA SER A 48 1.36 5.31 10.09
C SER A 48 2.33 5.18 8.92
N GLU A 49 3.18 4.16 8.90
CA GLU A 49 4.14 3.88 7.82
C GLU A 49 3.41 3.57 6.50
N VAL A 50 2.31 2.82 6.57
CA VAL A 50 1.49 2.50 5.40
C VAL A 50 0.73 3.74 4.91
N ILE A 51 0.18 4.54 5.82
CA ILE A 51 -0.52 5.79 5.49
C ILE A 51 0.44 6.79 4.84
N GLU A 52 1.68 6.86 5.32
CA GLU A 52 2.74 7.66 4.72
C GLU A 52 3.09 7.18 3.30
N ALA A 53 3.25 5.86 3.10
CA ALA A 53 3.46 5.31 1.77
C ALA A 53 2.30 5.66 0.80
N VAL A 54 1.08 5.60 1.31
CA VAL A 54 -0.15 5.96 0.58
C VAL A 54 -0.22 7.46 0.27
N ARG A 55 0.30 8.34 1.14
CA ARG A 55 0.36 9.79 0.90
C ARG A 55 1.31 10.17 -0.23
N GLU A 56 2.45 9.50 -0.31
CA GLU A 56 3.49 9.80 -1.29
C GLU A 56 3.13 9.33 -2.71
N HIS A 57 2.26 8.34 -2.85
CA HIS A 57 1.96 7.69 -4.13
C HIS A 57 0.50 7.89 -4.58
N GLU A 58 0.26 7.66 -5.87
CA GLU A 58 -1.10 7.62 -6.41
C GLU A 58 -1.80 6.31 -6.02
N ILE A 59 -3.11 6.42 -5.83
CA ILE A 59 -4.00 5.29 -5.58
C ILE A 59 -4.83 5.05 -6.82
N LYS A 60 -4.94 3.78 -7.21
CA LYS A 60 -5.94 3.32 -8.15
C LYS A 60 -7.19 2.84 -7.42
N VAL A 61 -8.33 3.41 -7.75
CA VAL A 61 -9.63 3.07 -7.15
C VAL A 61 -10.35 2.05 -8.04
N TYR A 62 -10.81 0.95 -7.45
CA TYR A 62 -11.56 -0.12 -8.11
C TYR A 62 -12.95 -0.27 -7.48
N PRO A 63 -14.00 -0.67 -8.23
CA PRO A 63 -14.02 -0.86 -9.68
C PRO A 63 -13.99 0.49 -10.43
N GLY A 64 -13.46 0.53 -11.64
CA GLY A 64 -13.37 1.74 -12.48
C GLY A 64 -11.93 2.13 -12.86
N GLY A 65 -10.96 1.83 -12.00
CA GLY A 65 -9.54 1.96 -12.30
C GLY A 65 -9.02 3.39 -12.39
N MET A 66 -9.68 4.34 -11.74
CA MET A 66 -9.28 5.74 -11.71
C MET A 66 -8.05 5.92 -10.82
N ASN A 67 -7.01 6.60 -11.33
CA ASN A 67 -5.86 6.99 -10.52
C ASN A 67 -6.14 8.35 -9.88
N VAL A 68 -5.99 8.43 -8.55
CA VAL A 68 -6.21 9.64 -7.76
C VAL A 68 -5.11 9.77 -6.70
N LYS A 69 -4.76 11.01 -6.34
CA LYS A 69 -4.02 11.27 -5.11
C LYS A 69 -5.03 11.51 -3.99
N LEU A 70 -4.87 10.84 -2.84
CA LEU A 70 -5.82 11.01 -1.75
C LEU A 70 -5.82 12.46 -1.24
N PRO A 71 -7.00 13.07 -1.08
CA PRO A 71 -7.11 14.37 -0.44
C PRO A 71 -6.55 14.34 0.98
N ARG A 72 -5.96 15.46 1.42
CA ARG A 72 -5.41 15.61 2.78
C ARG A 72 -6.43 15.26 3.87
N SER A 73 -7.71 15.61 3.69
CA SER A 73 -8.77 15.28 4.64
C SER A 73 -8.96 13.77 4.84
N VAL A 74 -8.83 12.99 3.76
CA VAL A 74 -8.90 11.53 3.82
C VAL A 74 -7.69 10.99 4.58
N LEU A 75 -6.49 11.44 4.23
CA LEU A 75 -5.26 10.99 4.89
C LEU A 75 -5.27 11.29 6.39
N MET A 76 -5.77 12.47 6.79
CA MET A 76 -5.94 12.80 8.20
C MET A 76 -6.98 11.93 8.89
N GLY A 77 -8.05 11.55 8.19
CA GLY A 77 -9.04 10.59 8.69
C GLY A 77 -8.42 9.20 8.94
N LEU A 78 -7.61 8.71 8.00
CA LEU A 78 -6.89 7.44 8.15
C LEU A 78 -5.91 7.49 9.32
N GLN A 79 -5.14 8.58 9.45
CA GLN A 79 -4.21 8.74 10.56
C GLN A 79 -4.95 8.77 11.90
N LYS A 80 -6.04 9.53 11.98
CA LYS A 80 -6.86 9.58 13.19
C LYS A 80 -7.40 8.19 13.57
N GLN A 81 -7.90 7.42 12.62
CA GLN A 81 -8.35 6.05 12.87
C GLN A 81 -7.22 5.16 13.41
N CYS A 82 -6.00 5.31 12.88
CA CYS A 82 -4.83 4.61 13.41
C CYS A 82 -4.50 5.03 14.84
N ASP A 83 -4.53 6.34 15.12
CA ASP A 83 -4.25 6.92 16.44
C ASP A 83 -5.33 6.54 17.49
N ASP A 84 -6.59 6.43 17.07
CA ASP A 84 -7.74 5.99 17.88
C ASP A 84 -7.81 4.46 18.05
N GLU A 85 -6.73 3.73 17.69
CA GLU A 85 -6.63 2.26 17.74
C GLU A 85 -7.68 1.49 16.92
N GLN A 86 -8.27 2.14 15.91
CA GLN A 86 -9.22 1.56 14.97
C GLN A 86 -8.72 1.63 13.51
N PRO A 87 -7.49 1.19 13.21
CA PRO A 87 -6.96 1.26 11.85
C PRO A 87 -7.73 0.33 10.90
N LEU A 88 -7.88 0.76 9.66
CA LEU A 88 -8.50 -0.07 8.62
C LEU A 88 -7.61 -1.28 8.30
N PRO A 89 -8.20 -2.44 7.98
CA PRO A 89 -7.44 -3.57 7.46
C PRO A 89 -6.88 -3.28 6.07
N ALA A 90 -5.72 -3.87 5.79
CA ALA A 90 -5.00 -3.73 4.54
C ALA A 90 -4.34 -5.06 4.13
N VAL A 91 -4.19 -5.24 2.82
CA VAL A 91 -3.38 -6.31 2.23
C VAL A 91 -2.17 -5.67 1.60
N LEU A 92 -0.98 -6.06 2.06
CA LEU A 92 0.27 -5.70 1.44
C LEU A 92 0.73 -6.86 0.56
N VAL A 93 1.11 -6.55 -0.68
CA VAL A 93 1.64 -7.51 -1.64
C VAL A 93 3.01 -7.04 -2.07
N TYR A 94 4.05 -7.79 -1.71
CA TYR A 94 5.42 -7.46 -2.04
C TYR A 94 5.86 -8.34 -3.22
N LYS A 95 6.07 -7.69 -4.36
CA LYS A 95 6.54 -8.27 -5.63
C LYS A 95 7.98 -7.84 -5.90
N HIS A 96 8.58 -8.43 -6.94
CA HIS A 96 9.99 -8.20 -7.28
C HIS A 96 10.34 -6.73 -7.57
N ASP A 97 9.38 -5.91 -8.01
CA ASP A 97 9.59 -4.51 -8.43
C ASP A 97 8.64 -3.50 -7.76
N VAL A 98 7.69 -3.95 -6.95
CA VAL A 98 6.65 -3.09 -6.36
C VAL A 98 6.11 -3.67 -5.06
N VAL A 99 5.70 -2.79 -4.14
CA VAL A 99 4.83 -3.13 -3.02
C VAL A 99 3.46 -2.53 -3.29
N GLU A 100 2.45 -3.38 -3.40
CA GLU A 100 1.05 -2.96 -3.54
C GLU A 100 0.38 -2.96 -2.16
N ILE A 101 -0.34 -1.88 -1.85
CA ILE A 101 -1.11 -1.74 -0.61
C ILE A 101 -2.57 -1.63 -1.02
N TRP A 102 -3.37 -2.58 -0.57
CA TRP A 102 -4.80 -2.64 -0.84
C TRP A 102 -5.58 -2.41 0.44
N PHE A 103 -6.59 -1.56 0.41
CA PHE A 103 -7.48 -1.34 1.54
C PHE A 103 -8.86 -0.88 1.06
N ARG A 104 -9.82 -0.82 1.98
CA ARG A 104 -11.16 -0.28 1.73
C ARG A 104 -11.51 0.74 2.80
N ARG A 105 -12.03 1.88 2.38
CA ARG A 105 -12.67 2.84 3.32
C ARG A 105 -14.13 2.50 3.62
N ALA A 106 -14.85 1.92 2.65
CA ALA A 106 -16.25 1.50 2.84
C ALA A 106 -16.33 0.01 3.17
N LYS A 107 -17.18 -0.35 4.15
CA LYS A 107 -17.36 -1.74 4.64
C LYS A 107 -16.01 -2.41 4.95
N SER A 108 -15.15 -1.69 5.65
CA SER A 108 -13.77 -2.10 5.90
C SER A 108 -13.68 -3.29 6.84
N GLU A 109 -14.66 -3.49 7.71
CA GLU A 109 -14.73 -4.57 8.70
C GLU A 109 -14.70 -5.99 8.10
N GLY A 110 -15.21 -6.16 6.87
CA GLY A 110 -15.19 -7.44 6.16
C GLY A 110 -13.91 -7.69 5.38
N PHE A 111 -13.12 -6.65 5.11
CA PHE A 111 -11.96 -6.71 4.24
C PHE A 111 -10.74 -7.35 4.95
N PRO A 112 -9.95 -8.20 4.29
CA PRO A 112 -10.07 -8.66 2.90
C PRO A 112 -10.87 -9.95 2.71
N PHE A 113 -11.28 -10.60 3.80
CA PHE A 113 -11.86 -11.95 3.76
C PHE A 113 -13.19 -12.01 3.00
N ASP A 114 -14.00 -10.95 3.09
CA ASP A 114 -15.22 -10.79 2.31
C ASP A 114 -14.95 -10.88 0.80
N THR A 115 -13.86 -10.28 0.34
CA THR A 115 -13.43 -10.22 -1.06
C THR A 115 -12.98 -11.58 -1.55
N TRP A 116 -12.45 -12.40 -0.66
CA TRP A 116 -11.94 -13.74 -0.99
C TRP A 116 -13.05 -14.79 -1.01
N SER A 117 -14.13 -14.55 -0.26
CA SER A 117 -15.20 -15.53 -0.05
C SER A 117 -16.51 -15.18 -0.74
N ASP A 118 -16.79 -13.89 -0.96
CA ASP A 118 -18.01 -13.40 -1.58
C ASP A 118 -17.70 -12.55 -2.83
N PRO A 119 -18.05 -13.05 -4.04
CA PRO A 119 -17.91 -12.29 -5.28
C PRO A 119 -18.65 -10.95 -5.27
N SER A 120 -19.73 -10.80 -4.49
CA SER A 120 -20.48 -9.54 -4.39
C SER A 120 -19.65 -8.42 -3.78
N ALA A 121 -18.70 -8.76 -2.89
CA ALA A 121 -17.79 -7.82 -2.29
C ALA A 121 -16.83 -7.20 -3.31
N LEU A 122 -16.64 -7.78 -4.50
CA LEU A 122 -15.81 -7.20 -5.57
C LEU A 122 -16.41 -5.89 -6.14
N ALA A 123 -17.71 -5.65 -5.95
CA ALA A 123 -18.35 -4.40 -6.35
C ALA A 123 -18.10 -3.25 -5.36
N ILE A 124 -17.59 -3.54 -4.15
CA ILE A 124 -17.27 -2.53 -3.14
C ILE A 124 -15.97 -1.85 -3.51
N GLU A 125 -15.96 -0.51 -3.39
CA GLU A 125 -14.80 0.32 -3.70
C GLU A 125 -13.57 -0.12 -2.90
N ARG A 126 -12.43 -0.26 -3.60
CA ARG A 126 -11.14 -0.67 -3.05
C ARG A 126 -10.03 0.20 -3.61
N GLU A 127 -9.20 0.68 -2.72
CA GLU A 127 -8.00 1.44 -3.02
C GLU A 127 -6.81 0.51 -3.23
N LYS A 128 -5.99 0.77 -4.25
CA LYS A 128 -4.68 0.15 -4.47
C LYS A 128 -3.60 1.21 -4.65
N CYS A 129 -2.73 1.36 -3.66
CA CYS A 129 -1.50 2.14 -3.79
C CYS A 129 -0.39 1.23 -4.32
N SER A 130 0.44 1.72 -5.25
CA SER A 130 1.62 0.99 -5.75
C SER A 130 2.87 1.80 -5.40
N VAL A 131 3.73 1.21 -4.58
CA VAL A 131 5.00 1.78 -4.12
C VAL A 131 6.12 1.12 -4.92
N PRO A 132 6.71 1.79 -5.92
CA PRO A 132 7.75 1.19 -6.76
C PRO A 132 8.99 0.84 -5.93
N GLY A 133 9.64 -0.29 -6.21
CA GLY A 133 10.87 -0.68 -5.51
C GLY A 133 11.98 0.37 -5.61
N GLY A 134 12.01 1.11 -6.72
CA GLY A 134 12.93 2.24 -6.92
C GLY A 134 12.77 3.37 -5.90
N SER A 135 11.58 3.60 -5.34
CA SER A 135 11.37 4.63 -4.29
C SER A 135 11.80 4.18 -2.90
N LEU A 136 12.04 2.88 -2.72
CA LEU A 136 12.43 2.28 -1.45
C LEU A 136 13.96 2.12 -1.32
N GLY A 137 14.69 2.36 -2.40
CA GLY A 137 16.15 2.38 -2.41
C GLY A 137 16.78 1.03 -2.77
N ALA A 138 18.12 1.02 -2.83
CA ALA A 138 18.90 -0.09 -3.40
C ALA A 138 18.71 -1.44 -2.70
N ASN A 139 18.27 -1.44 -1.45
CA ASN A 139 18.09 -2.66 -0.64
C ASN A 139 16.77 -3.38 -0.89
N PHE A 140 15.85 -2.82 -1.68
CA PHE A 140 14.52 -3.39 -1.94
C PHE A 140 14.59 -4.87 -2.37
N ALA A 141 15.32 -5.16 -3.45
CA ALA A 141 15.43 -6.52 -3.98
C ALA A 141 16.10 -7.49 -3.00
N ALA A 142 17.08 -7.03 -2.22
CA ALA A 142 17.73 -7.86 -1.21
C ALA A 142 16.76 -8.26 -0.10
N VAL A 143 15.98 -7.28 0.41
CA VAL A 143 14.95 -7.51 1.44
C VAL A 143 13.85 -8.43 0.92
N TYR A 144 13.38 -8.22 -0.31
CA TYR A 144 12.40 -9.10 -0.95
C TYR A 144 12.86 -10.57 -0.96
N ASN A 145 14.09 -10.83 -1.43
CA ASN A 145 14.63 -12.19 -1.52
C ASN A 145 14.84 -12.82 -0.13
N GLU A 146 15.27 -12.03 0.85
CA GLU A 146 15.40 -12.49 2.23
C GLU A 146 14.04 -12.94 2.80
N LEU A 147 13.00 -12.14 2.64
CA LEU A 147 11.66 -12.45 3.14
C LEU A 147 11.06 -13.64 2.39
N LEU A 148 11.27 -13.72 1.07
CA LEU A 148 10.81 -14.85 0.25
C LEU A 148 11.41 -16.19 0.72
N GLY A 149 12.69 -16.19 1.10
CA GLY A 149 13.37 -17.37 1.63
C GLY A 149 12.84 -17.83 2.99
N LYS A 150 12.27 -16.92 3.79
CA LYS A 150 11.77 -17.18 5.15
C LYS A 150 10.27 -17.43 5.22
N ALA A 151 9.50 -16.96 4.24
CA ALA A 151 8.04 -17.01 4.26
C ALA A 151 7.47 -18.43 4.07
N ASN A 152 6.42 -18.71 4.85
CA ASN A 152 5.59 -19.90 4.70
C ASN A 152 4.59 -19.75 3.54
N VAL A 153 4.07 -20.86 3.02
CA VAL A 153 3.06 -20.82 1.95
C VAL A 153 1.77 -20.13 2.43
N CYS A 154 1.17 -19.31 1.58
CA CYS A 154 -0.10 -18.64 1.89
C CYS A 154 -1.27 -19.63 2.02
N PRO A 155 -2.29 -19.31 2.85
CA PRO A 155 -3.49 -20.13 2.94
C PRO A 155 -4.20 -20.27 1.60
N ALA A 156 -4.74 -21.46 1.31
CA ALA A 156 -5.38 -21.78 0.02
C ALA A 156 -6.63 -20.93 -0.31
N MET A 157 -7.25 -20.31 0.70
CA MET A 157 -8.39 -19.40 0.53
C MET A 157 -8.00 -18.01 0.02
N MET A 158 -6.72 -17.65 0.04
CA MET A 158 -6.24 -16.36 -0.43
C MET A 158 -6.12 -16.39 -1.97
N PRO A 159 -6.71 -15.43 -2.70
CA PRO A 159 -6.60 -15.37 -4.14
C PRO A 159 -5.17 -15.03 -4.58
N PRO A 160 -4.78 -15.37 -5.82
CA PRO A 160 -3.48 -14.96 -6.37
C PRO A 160 -3.40 -13.44 -6.53
N TYR A 161 -2.25 -12.87 -6.16
CA TYR A 161 -1.95 -11.43 -6.23
C TYR A 161 -0.74 -11.12 -7.11
#